data_AF-A0A954AJZ2-F1
#
_entry.id   AF-A0A954AJZ2-F1
#
_cell.length_a   1.000
_cell.length_b   1.000
_cell.length_c   1.000
_cell.angle_alpha   90.00
_cell.angle_beta   90.00
_cell.angle_gamma   90.00
#
_symmetry.space_group_name_H-M   'P 1'
#
loop_
_entity.id
_entity.type
_entity.pdbx_description
1 polymer ?
#
loop_
_entity_poly.entity_id
_entity_poly.type
_entity_poly.pdbx_seq_one_letter_code
_entity_poly.pdbx_strand_id
1 'polypeptide(L)'
;MQYLRSAFLTIALSSAAFAQSTWVVDAANGGGSQFTDIQSAIQAANHGDLILVRAGLYNGPVLCSKGVRLVAAPGVRLVNGTTSGVTLQVSGVPAGKNFSMTGFEVLHGTYNNFPGLFLTSNAGTLSFKNVRFYGLWRGMDIQSCASVSMTGCTIQAQLRCSLSHVTLTSSRVQGGVDPFRAYTNICELDQTTLVLAKTFITVYTLGSYSYVGRAVFAKASNIRLHAGADLTSVGPGDIDVLVGNGSSTLVADPSAQFQPSGNGKPYVGFQVATRSLPTLDVLAQGVGAPIALELVSPGNWLWVLQVGLSGGPLTVAPFGDLGIDLSTLLIIGAGVSNGSPVKLQIPTPNLPALRGVPFAYQTASGPWPTLEYSNVVATMLD
;
A
#
# COMPACT_ATOMS: atom_id res chain seq x y z
N MET A 1 -4.00 -64.15 3.20
CA MET A 1 -4.34 -63.19 2.13
C MET A 1 -5.61 -62.45 2.54
N GLN A 2 -5.47 -61.41 3.35
CA GLN A 2 -6.57 -60.64 3.93
C GLN A 2 -6.66 -59.27 3.23
N TYR A 3 -7.89 -58.94 2.84
CA TYR A 3 -8.28 -57.78 2.05
C TYR A 3 -8.01 -56.46 2.78
N LEU A 4 -7.04 -55.67 2.30
CA LEU A 4 -6.90 -54.26 2.64
C LEU A 4 -7.99 -53.48 1.90
N ARG A 5 -9.15 -53.31 2.53
CA ARG A 5 -10.25 -52.48 2.01
C ARG A 5 -9.84 -51.01 2.08
N SER A 6 -9.58 -50.43 0.91
CA SER A 6 -9.31 -49.01 0.70
C SER A 6 -10.57 -48.21 1.04
N ALA A 7 -10.58 -47.56 2.20
CA ALA A 7 -11.60 -46.57 2.55
C ALA A 7 -11.20 -45.23 1.90
N PHE A 8 -11.71 -44.98 0.70
CA PHE A 8 -11.67 -43.66 0.07
C PHE A 8 -12.61 -42.72 0.85
N LEU A 9 -12.04 -41.92 1.75
CA LEU A 9 -12.76 -40.85 2.46
C LEU A 9 -12.85 -39.63 1.53
N THR A 10 -13.93 -39.55 0.76
CA THR A 10 -14.26 -38.38 -0.06
C THR A 10 -14.74 -37.24 0.84
N ILE A 11 -13.82 -36.42 1.35
CA ILE A 11 -14.16 -35.16 2.01
C ILE A 11 -14.65 -34.21 0.91
N ALA A 12 -15.96 -34.12 0.73
CA ALA A 12 -16.57 -33.07 -0.08
C ALA A 12 -16.41 -31.74 0.68
N LEU A 13 -15.31 -31.02 0.42
CA LEU A 13 -15.17 -29.62 0.81
C LEU A 13 -16.22 -28.82 0.04
N SER A 14 -17.42 -28.76 0.61
CA SER A 14 -18.48 -27.85 0.19
C SER A 14 -18.09 -26.48 0.70
N SER A 15 -17.09 -25.87 0.06
CA SER A 15 -16.77 -24.45 0.26
C SER A 15 -18.04 -23.70 -0.09
N ALA A 16 -18.74 -23.18 0.91
CA ALA A 16 -19.86 -22.29 0.69
C ALA A 16 -19.32 -21.11 -0.11
N ALA A 17 -19.53 -21.15 -1.43
CA ALA A 17 -19.25 -20.05 -2.30
C ALA A 17 -20.21 -18.94 -1.88
N PHE A 18 -19.77 -18.07 -0.97
CA PHE A 18 -20.52 -16.88 -0.62
C PHE A 18 -20.67 -16.10 -1.91
N ALA A 19 -21.91 -16.04 -2.41
CA ALA A 19 -22.24 -15.26 -3.58
C ALA A 19 -21.88 -13.80 -3.28
N GLN A 20 -20.82 -13.33 -3.92
CA GLN A 20 -20.35 -11.95 -3.78
C GLN A 20 -21.44 -11.03 -4.33
N SER A 21 -22.03 -10.22 -3.46
CA SER A 21 -23.07 -9.27 -3.88
C SER A 21 -22.43 -7.99 -4.40
N THR A 22 -23.11 -7.32 -5.32
CA THR A 22 -22.74 -5.99 -5.80
C THR A 22 -23.80 -4.99 -5.36
N TRP A 23 -23.37 -3.96 -4.64
CA TRP A 23 -24.19 -2.87 -4.15
C TRP A 23 -23.86 -1.60 -4.92
N VAL A 24 -24.87 -0.92 -5.46
CA VAL A 24 -24.70 0.33 -6.21
C VAL A 24 -25.16 1.50 -5.36
N VAL A 25 -24.25 2.45 -5.17
CA VAL A 25 -24.47 3.69 -4.43
C VAL A 25 -24.54 4.85 -5.40
N ASP A 26 -25.58 5.68 -5.29
CA ASP A 26 -25.82 6.82 -6.17
C ASP A 26 -26.44 7.97 -5.38
N ALA A 27 -25.71 9.07 -5.22
CA ALA A 27 -26.19 10.23 -4.47
C ALA A 27 -27.47 10.85 -5.08
N ALA A 28 -27.70 10.65 -6.39
CA ALA A 28 -28.90 11.13 -7.08
C ALA A 28 -30.06 10.13 -7.06
N ASN A 29 -29.87 8.95 -6.44
CA ASN A 29 -30.83 7.84 -6.43
C ASN A 29 -31.32 7.44 -7.84
N GLY A 30 -30.39 7.41 -8.81
CA GLY A 30 -30.70 7.05 -10.19
C GLY A 30 -31.11 5.59 -10.34
N GLY A 31 -31.75 5.24 -11.47
CA GLY A 31 -32.20 3.87 -11.73
C GLY A 31 -31.11 2.81 -11.47
N GLY A 32 -31.50 1.75 -10.75
CA GLY A 32 -30.63 0.62 -10.40
C GLY A 32 -29.70 0.82 -9.20
N SER A 33 -29.72 1.98 -8.52
CA SER A 33 -29.07 2.12 -7.21
C SER A 33 -29.88 1.45 -6.11
N GLN A 34 -29.19 0.91 -5.11
CA GLN A 34 -29.81 0.38 -3.88
C GLN A 34 -29.65 1.34 -2.70
N PHE A 35 -28.65 2.23 -2.76
CA PHE A 35 -28.35 3.17 -1.67
C PHE A 35 -28.04 4.55 -2.21
N THR A 36 -28.33 5.57 -1.40
CA THR A 36 -27.97 6.98 -1.68
C THR A 36 -26.70 7.42 -0.96
N ASP A 37 -26.22 6.65 0.01
CA ASP A 37 -25.00 6.95 0.76
C ASP A 37 -24.13 5.70 0.94
N ILE A 38 -22.83 5.91 1.15
CA ILE A 38 -21.82 4.85 1.22
C ILE A 38 -21.95 4.04 2.52
N GLN A 39 -22.35 4.68 3.63
CA GLN A 39 -22.42 4.03 4.93
C GLN A 39 -23.51 2.95 4.95
N SER A 40 -24.70 3.25 4.42
CA SER A 40 -25.80 2.30 4.30
C SER A 40 -25.40 1.06 3.49
N ALA A 41 -24.64 1.25 2.40
CA ALA A 41 -24.15 0.13 1.60
C ALA A 41 -23.14 -0.74 2.36
N ILE A 42 -22.22 -0.13 3.12
CA ILE A 42 -21.27 -0.87 3.98
C ILE A 42 -22.00 -1.67 5.07
N GLN A 43 -23.07 -1.10 5.63
CA GLN A 43 -23.88 -1.79 6.64
C GLN A 43 -24.58 -3.03 6.06
N ALA A 44 -25.12 -2.94 4.85
CA ALA A 44 -25.76 -4.05 4.15
C ALA A 44 -24.78 -5.11 3.62
N ALA A 45 -23.58 -4.69 3.22
CA ALA A 45 -22.58 -5.56 2.61
C ALA A 45 -22.03 -6.62 3.57
N ASN A 46 -21.68 -7.79 3.05
CA ASN A 46 -20.90 -8.82 3.73
C ASN A 46 -19.41 -8.70 3.37
N HIS A 47 -18.55 -9.42 4.09
CA HIS A 47 -17.16 -9.56 3.68
C HIS A 47 -17.08 -10.15 2.28
N GLY A 48 -16.22 -9.57 1.44
CA GLY A 48 -16.05 -9.93 0.05
C GLY A 48 -16.90 -9.10 -0.89
N ASP A 49 -18.01 -8.49 -0.47
CA ASP A 49 -18.90 -7.77 -1.39
C ASP A 49 -18.23 -6.60 -2.12
N LEU A 50 -18.77 -6.27 -3.28
CA LEU A 50 -18.41 -5.11 -4.09
C LEU A 50 -19.41 -3.98 -3.86
N ILE A 51 -18.91 -2.78 -3.61
CA ILE A 51 -19.70 -1.56 -3.54
C ILE A 51 -19.22 -0.64 -4.68
N LEU A 52 -20.07 -0.48 -5.68
CA LEU A 52 -19.88 0.43 -6.81
C LEU A 52 -20.48 1.79 -6.47
N VAL A 53 -19.65 2.83 -6.43
CA VAL A 53 -20.09 4.19 -6.09
C VAL A 53 -20.11 5.02 -7.37
N ARG A 54 -21.28 5.50 -7.77
CA ARG A 54 -21.45 6.39 -8.93
C ARG A 54 -20.97 7.81 -8.60
N ALA A 55 -20.66 8.58 -9.63
CA ALA A 55 -20.19 9.96 -9.49
C ALA A 55 -21.13 10.78 -8.59
N GLY A 56 -20.57 11.56 -7.66
CA GLY A 56 -21.36 12.31 -6.70
C GLY A 56 -20.57 12.78 -5.51
N LEU A 57 -21.21 13.63 -4.71
CA LEU A 57 -20.71 14.09 -3.42
C LEU A 57 -21.35 13.26 -2.31
N TYR A 58 -20.51 12.63 -1.49
CA TYR A 58 -20.93 11.78 -0.38
C TYR A 58 -20.39 12.36 0.92
N ASN A 59 -21.27 12.49 1.91
CA ASN A 59 -20.88 13.00 3.22
C ASN A 59 -20.38 11.85 4.10
N GLY A 60 -19.24 12.06 4.75
CA GLY A 60 -18.76 11.25 5.86
C GLY A 60 -19.40 11.65 7.20
N PRO A 61 -19.05 10.96 8.31
CA PRO A 61 -18.04 9.90 8.38
C PRO A 61 -18.50 8.59 7.73
N VAL A 62 -17.57 7.89 7.09
CA VAL A 62 -17.76 6.50 6.67
C VAL A 62 -16.96 5.60 7.61
N LEU A 63 -17.63 4.63 8.22
CA LEU A 63 -17.09 3.68 9.18
C LEU A 63 -17.18 2.27 8.60
N CYS A 64 -16.03 1.60 8.49
CA CYS A 64 -15.93 0.26 7.94
C CYS A 64 -15.13 -0.66 8.85
N SER A 65 -15.68 -1.84 9.13
CA SER A 65 -14.99 -2.96 9.80
C SER A 65 -14.99 -4.24 8.97
N LYS A 66 -15.46 -4.14 7.72
CA LYS A 66 -15.63 -5.28 6.82
C LYS A 66 -14.57 -5.25 5.73
N GLY A 67 -14.22 -6.43 5.25
CA GLY A 67 -13.35 -6.60 4.09
C GLY A 67 -14.18 -6.49 2.80
N VAL A 68 -14.54 -5.27 2.42
CA VAL A 68 -15.33 -4.96 1.21
C VAL A 68 -14.45 -4.28 0.16
N ARG A 69 -14.91 -4.28 -1.10
CA ARG A 69 -14.26 -3.54 -2.19
C ARG A 69 -15.09 -2.30 -2.52
N LEU A 70 -14.55 -1.11 -2.24
CA LEU A 70 -15.14 0.16 -2.65
C LEU A 70 -14.51 0.59 -3.99
N VAL A 71 -15.33 0.70 -5.03
CA VAL A 71 -14.88 1.14 -6.36
C VAL A 71 -15.68 2.37 -6.78
N ALA A 72 -14.99 3.49 -6.91
CA ALA A 72 -15.57 4.74 -7.37
C ALA A 72 -15.54 4.87 -8.90
N ALA A 73 -16.65 5.34 -9.46
CA ALA A 73 -16.67 5.94 -10.78
C ALA A 73 -15.91 7.29 -10.77
N PRO A 74 -15.45 7.79 -11.92
CA PRO A 74 -14.86 9.13 -12.00
C PRO A 74 -15.80 10.21 -11.44
N GLY A 75 -15.27 11.08 -10.56
CA GLY A 75 -16.03 12.18 -9.97
C GLY A 75 -16.66 11.90 -8.59
N VAL A 76 -16.39 10.74 -7.98
CA VAL A 76 -16.78 10.48 -6.59
C VAL A 76 -15.91 11.27 -5.62
N ARG A 77 -16.58 12.04 -4.76
CA ARG A 77 -15.96 12.81 -3.67
C ARG A 77 -16.56 12.40 -2.34
N LEU A 78 -15.71 11.91 -1.43
CA LEU A 78 -16.09 11.67 -0.05
C LEU A 78 -15.62 12.87 0.79
N VAL A 79 -16.57 13.59 1.39
CA VAL A 79 -16.29 14.83 2.11
C VAL A 79 -16.76 14.74 3.55
N ASN A 80 -15.97 15.24 4.49
CA ASN A 80 -16.49 15.53 5.82
C ASN A 80 -16.71 17.04 5.94
N GLY A 81 -17.99 17.45 5.88
CA GLY A 81 -18.40 18.84 6.05
C GLY A 81 -18.38 19.32 7.50
N THR A 82 -18.11 18.44 8.47
CA THR A 82 -18.08 18.81 9.88
C THR A 82 -16.68 19.23 10.32
N THR A 83 -16.61 20.15 11.28
CA THR A 83 -15.36 20.57 11.91
C THR A 83 -14.79 19.54 12.87
N SER A 84 -15.42 18.37 13.07
CA SER A 84 -14.97 17.35 14.03
C SER A 84 -15.25 15.95 13.51
N GLY A 85 -14.20 15.19 13.20
CA GLY A 85 -14.29 13.75 12.96
C GLY A 85 -13.55 13.28 11.73
N VAL A 86 -13.33 11.97 11.65
CA VAL A 86 -12.65 11.31 10.54
C VAL A 86 -13.57 11.28 9.31
N THR A 87 -13.02 11.45 8.10
CA THR A 87 -13.82 11.34 6.86
C THR A 87 -14.10 9.87 6.52
N LEU A 88 -13.07 9.01 6.59
CA LEU A 88 -13.17 7.55 6.46
C LEU A 88 -12.38 6.86 7.57
N GLN A 89 -13.03 6.00 8.34
CA GLN A 89 -12.41 5.12 9.31
C GLN A 89 -12.54 3.66 8.85
N VAL A 90 -11.42 2.95 8.81
CA VAL A 90 -11.39 1.50 8.60
C VAL A 90 -10.74 0.83 9.81
N SER A 91 -11.49 0.01 10.52
CA SER A 91 -11.03 -0.59 11.76
C SER A 91 -11.57 -1.99 12.00
N GLY A 92 -10.73 -2.88 12.52
CA GLY A 92 -11.16 -4.23 12.89
C GLY A 92 -11.42 -5.16 11.70
N VAL A 93 -10.84 -4.90 10.52
CA VAL A 93 -10.88 -5.86 9.41
C VAL A 93 -10.17 -7.15 9.86
N PRO A 94 -10.87 -8.32 9.88
CA PRO A 94 -10.28 -9.56 10.37
C PRO A 94 -9.14 -10.09 9.50
N ALA A 95 -8.26 -10.90 10.08
CA ALA A 95 -7.22 -11.61 9.34
C ALA A 95 -7.82 -12.45 8.19
N GLY A 96 -7.14 -12.48 7.05
CA GLY A 96 -7.63 -13.14 5.83
C GLY A 96 -8.79 -12.42 5.12
N LYS A 97 -9.23 -11.26 5.61
CA LYS A 97 -10.18 -10.37 4.91
C LYS A 97 -9.43 -9.15 4.38
N ASN A 98 -9.95 -8.61 3.27
CA ASN A 98 -9.31 -7.51 2.55
C ASN A 98 -10.29 -6.37 2.39
N PHE A 99 -9.94 -5.17 2.84
CA PHE A 99 -10.63 -3.95 2.46
C PHE A 99 -9.87 -3.31 1.30
N SER A 100 -10.58 -2.87 0.26
CA SER A 100 -9.96 -2.09 -0.80
C SER A 100 -10.79 -0.86 -1.19
N MET A 101 -10.09 0.19 -1.62
CA MET A 101 -10.69 1.44 -2.06
C MET A 101 -9.98 1.94 -3.31
N THR A 102 -10.75 2.18 -4.38
CA THR A 102 -10.20 2.58 -5.68
C THR A 102 -10.88 3.81 -6.25
N GLY A 103 -10.10 4.80 -6.70
CA GLY A 103 -10.59 5.91 -7.53
C GLY A 103 -11.30 7.06 -6.81
N PHE A 104 -11.19 7.13 -5.48
CA PHE A 104 -11.86 8.16 -4.69
C PHE A 104 -11.05 9.44 -4.54
N GLU A 105 -11.75 10.57 -4.44
CA GLU A 105 -11.23 11.81 -3.85
C GLU A 105 -11.80 11.96 -2.44
N VAL A 106 -10.94 11.98 -1.42
CA VAL A 106 -11.29 12.13 -0.01
C VAL A 106 -10.90 13.53 0.43
N LEU A 107 -11.89 14.36 0.73
CA LEU A 107 -11.70 15.74 1.19
C LEU A 107 -11.99 15.80 2.69
N HIS A 108 -11.03 16.34 3.44
CA HIS A 108 -11.15 16.51 4.88
C HIS A 108 -11.05 18.00 5.28
N GLY A 109 -11.89 18.38 6.24
CA GLY A 109 -11.99 19.74 6.76
C GLY A 109 -10.71 20.27 7.40
N THR A 110 -10.68 21.58 7.63
CA THR A 110 -9.44 22.36 7.73
C THR A 110 -8.89 22.58 9.15
N TYR A 111 -9.60 22.17 10.21
CA TYR A 111 -9.37 22.74 11.55
C TYR A 111 -9.28 21.76 12.74
N ASN A 112 -9.26 20.45 12.52
CA ASN A 112 -9.29 19.52 13.64
C ASN A 112 -8.11 18.54 13.67
N ASN A 113 -7.89 17.97 14.86
CA ASN A 113 -6.87 16.96 15.17
C ASN A 113 -7.21 15.57 14.61
N PHE A 114 -8.24 15.46 13.76
CA PHE A 114 -8.70 14.19 13.22
C PHE A 114 -8.07 13.95 11.86
N PRO A 115 -7.66 12.71 11.57
CA PRO A 115 -7.20 12.37 10.24
C PRO A 115 -8.38 12.33 9.24
N GLY A 116 -8.12 12.67 7.98
CA GLY A 116 -9.07 12.41 6.89
C GLY A 116 -9.33 10.91 6.73
N LEU A 117 -8.27 10.10 6.77
CA LEU A 117 -8.33 8.65 6.78
C LEU A 117 -7.75 8.09 8.09
N PHE A 118 -8.56 7.34 8.84
CA PHE A 118 -8.09 6.64 10.04
C PHE A 118 -8.13 5.12 9.86
N LEU A 119 -6.96 4.48 9.86
CA LEU A 119 -6.83 3.03 9.77
C LEU A 119 -6.36 2.53 11.13
N THR A 120 -7.15 1.72 11.83
CA THR A 120 -6.76 1.23 13.16
C THR A 120 -7.11 -0.23 13.41
N SER A 121 -6.18 -0.98 14.00
CA SER A 121 -6.43 -2.33 14.53
C SER A 121 -6.95 -3.30 13.45
N ASN A 122 -6.32 -3.29 12.28
CA ASN A 122 -6.71 -4.16 11.17
C ASN A 122 -5.73 -5.33 11.06
N ALA A 123 -6.23 -6.55 11.32
CA ALA A 123 -5.46 -7.77 11.12
C ALA A 123 -5.50 -8.27 9.66
N GLY A 124 -6.54 -7.85 8.91
CA GLY A 124 -6.63 -8.04 7.47
C GLY A 124 -5.79 -7.04 6.68
N THR A 125 -5.85 -7.16 5.36
CA THR A 125 -5.10 -6.25 4.46
C THR A 125 -5.96 -5.06 4.04
N LEU A 126 -5.32 -3.90 3.90
CA LEU A 126 -5.94 -2.69 3.40
C LEU A 126 -5.24 -2.25 2.11
N SER A 127 -6.00 -2.04 1.04
CA SER A 127 -5.45 -1.65 -0.28
C SER A 127 -6.11 -0.39 -0.82
N PHE A 128 -5.31 0.60 -1.18
CA PHE A 128 -5.76 1.86 -1.77
C PHE A 128 -5.14 2.02 -3.14
N LYS A 129 -5.97 2.24 -4.17
CA LYS A 129 -5.50 2.42 -5.55
C LYS A 129 -6.06 3.69 -6.16
N ASN A 130 -5.19 4.55 -6.68
CA ASN A 130 -5.59 5.80 -7.32
C ASN A 130 -6.51 6.66 -6.45
N VAL A 131 -6.25 6.70 -5.13
CA VAL A 131 -7.01 7.51 -4.18
C VAL A 131 -6.27 8.81 -3.92
N ARG A 132 -7.01 9.92 -3.88
CA ARG A 132 -6.49 11.25 -3.55
C ARG A 132 -7.02 11.68 -2.20
N PHE A 133 -6.14 11.95 -1.25
CA PHE A 133 -6.45 12.45 0.07
C PHE A 133 -6.02 13.90 0.16
N TYR A 134 -6.98 14.79 0.38
CA TYR A 134 -6.74 16.20 0.61
C TYR A 134 -7.18 16.55 2.02
N GLY A 135 -6.25 17.10 2.79
CA GLY A 135 -6.52 17.61 4.12
C GLY A 135 -5.50 18.69 4.47
N LEU A 136 -5.76 19.46 5.51
CA LEU A 136 -4.79 20.46 5.94
C LEU A 136 -3.94 20.00 7.13
N TRP A 137 -4.43 19.09 7.98
CA TRP A 137 -3.79 18.68 9.24
C TRP A 137 -3.24 17.26 9.19
N ARG A 138 -4.00 16.30 9.73
CA ARG A 138 -3.68 14.89 9.62
C ARG A 138 -4.41 14.39 8.39
N GLY A 139 -3.67 14.05 7.35
CA GLY A 139 -4.28 13.45 6.16
C GLY A 139 -4.70 12.04 6.48
N MET A 140 -3.75 11.32 7.06
CA MET A 140 -3.86 9.90 7.27
C MET A 140 -3.16 9.49 8.56
N ASP A 141 -3.81 8.63 9.32
CA ASP A 141 -3.27 8.02 10.54
C ASP A 141 -3.50 6.51 10.46
N ILE A 142 -2.40 5.74 10.57
CA ILE A 142 -2.37 4.29 10.40
C ILE A 142 -1.78 3.68 11.66
N GLN A 143 -2.58 2.94 12.41
CA GLN A 143 -2.20 2.43 13.72
C GLN A 143 -2.50 0.94 13.83
N SER A 144 -1.52 0.16 14.27
CA SER A 144 -1.72 -1.27 14.56
C SER A 144 -2.37 -2.03 13.39
N CYS A 145 -1.93 -1.76 12.17
CA CYS A 145 -2.43 -2.39 10.96
C CYS A 145 -1.39 -3.39 10.44
N ALA A 146 -1.80 -4.64 10.24
CA ALA A 146 -0.92 -5.70 9.76
C ALA A 146 -0.34 -5.40 8.37
N SER A 147 -1.14 -4.79 7.49
CA SER A 147 -0.69 -4.41 6.15
C SER A 147 -1.53 -3.31 5.53
N VAL A 148 -0.86 -2.26 5.05
CA VAL A 148 -1.47 -1.22 4.22
C VAL A 148 -0.65 -1.03 2.95
N SER A 149 -1.30 -1.19 1.79
CA SER A 149 -0.69 -0.95 0.48
C SER A 149 -1.39 0.20 -0.23
N MET A 150 -0.61 1.12 -0.80
CA MET A 150 -1.12 2.24 -1.58
C MET A 150 -0.40 2.31 -2.92
N THR A 151 -1.16 2.34 -4.00
CA THR A 151 -0.63 2.40 -5.37
C THR A 151 -1.25 3.54 -6.14
N GLY A 152 -0.43 4.43 -6.71
CA GLY A 152 -0.94 5.57 -7.47
C GLY A 152 -1.69 6.59 -6.61
N CYS A 153 -1.48 6.60 -5.30
CA CYS A 153 -2.20 7.47 -4.39
C CYS A 153 -1.51 8.84 -4.29
N THR A 154 -2.31 9.89 -4.03
CA THR A 154 -1.79 11.22 -3.69
C THR A 154 -2.30 11.58 -2.30
N ILE A 155 -1.38 11.85 -1.38
CA ILE A 155 -1.66 12.29 -0.02
C ILE A 155 -1.15 13.72 0.09
N GLN A 156 -2.04 14.69 0.11
CA GLN A 156 -1.70 16.10 0.30
C GLN A 156 -1.99 16.51 1.74
N ALA A 157 -1.27 15.92 2.69
CA ALA A 157 -1.37 16.18 4.14
C ALA A 157 -0.37 15.28 4.90
N GLN A 158 -0.33 15.41 6.24
CA GLN A 158 0.51 14.55 7.08
C GLN A 158 0.09 13.07 7.04
N LEU A 159 1.07 12.19 6.93
CA LEU A 159 0.95 10.74 7.09
C LEU A 159 1.56 10.33 8.44
N ARG A 160 0.78 9.72 9.31
CA ARG A 160 1.26 9.13 10.57
C ARG A 160 1.08 7.63 10.53
N CYS A 161 2.10 6.92 10.95
CA CYS A 161 2.08 5.46 11.02
C CYS A 161 2.66 5.02 12.36
N SER A 162 1.95 4.12 13.05
CA SER A 162 2.45 3.45 14.23
C SER A 162 2.14 1.96 14.21
N LEU A 163 3.09 1.13 14.66
CA LEU A 163 2.92 -0.32 14.82
C LEU A 163 2.33 -0.99 13.56
N SER A 164 2.76 -0.56 12.38
CA SER A 164 2.15 -0.95 11.11
C SER A 164 3.19 -1.29 10.06
N HIS A 165 2.76 -2.01 9.02
CA HIS A 165 3.53 -2.18 7.78
C HIS A 165 2.82 -1.43 6.65
N VAL A 166 3.51 -0.43 6.09
CA VAL A 166 2.98 0.44 5.03
C VAL A 166 3.87 0.39 3.80
N THR A 167 3.25 0.13 2.64
CA THR A 167 3.91 0.14 1.33
C THR A 167 3.29 1.20 0.44
N LEU A 168 4.11 2.11 -0.09
CA LEU A 168 3.71 3.12 -1.05
C LEU A 168 4.43 2.89 -2.39
N THR A 169 3.64 2.58 -3.43
CA THR A 169 4.14 2.35 -4.79
C THR A 169 3.59 3.40 -5.74
N SER A 170 4.45 4.01 -6.55
CA SER A 170 4.05 5.02 -7.56
C SER A 170 3.15 6.11 -6.97
N SER A 171 3.40 6.49 -5.72
CA SER A 171 2.53 7.37 -4.95
C SER A 171 3.21 8.71 -4.67
N ARG A 172 2.44 9.67 -4.19
CA ARG A 172 2.94 10.98 -3.79
C ARG A 172 2.43 11.34 -2.40
N VAL A 173 3.33 11.65 -1.49
CA VAL A 173 3.01 12.26 -0.20
C VAL A 173 3.58 13.67 -0.23
N GLN A 174 2.72 14.67 -0.12
CA GLN A 174 3.15 16.05 -0.10
C GLN A 174 2.40 16.83 0.95
N GLY A 175 3.02 17.86 1.50
CA GLY A 175 2.33 18.81 2.32
C GLY A 175 3.29 19.88 2.78
N GLY A 176 2.76 20.86 3.49
CA GLY A 176 3.57 21.97 3.93
C GLY A 176 3.31 22.38 5.36
N VAL A 177 4.35 22.97 5.94
CA VAL A 177 4.29 23.74 7.18
C VAL A 177 3.80 25.11 6.77
N ASP A 178 2.50 25.33 6.95
CA ASP A 178 1.92 26.68 6.90
C ASP A 178 2.39 27.42 8.16
N PRO A 179 2.78 28.71 8.10
CA PRO A 179 3.16 29.51 9.27
C PRO A 179 2.15 29.48 10.44
N PHE A 180 0.87 29.18 10.18
CA PHE A 180 -0.13 29.01 11.23
C PHE A 180 -0.16 27.59 11.86
N ARG A 181 0.67 26.65 11.38
CA ARG A 181 0.51 25.21 11.62
C ARG A 181 1.86 24.51 11.78
N ALA A 182 2.22 24.22 13.02
CA ALA A 182 3.46 23.51 13.36
C ALA A 182 3.40 22.02 13.00
N TYR A 183 3.57 21.66 11.71
CA TYR A 183 4.07 20.32 11.38
C TYR A 183 5.57 20.36 11.40
N THR A 184 6.16 19.56 12.26
CA THR A 184 7.59 19.30 12.13
C THR A 184 7.85 18.25 11.06
N ASN A 185 6.90 17.39 10.66
CA ASN A 185 7.17 16.31 9.69
C ASN A 185 5.96 15.98 8.81
N ILE A 186 6.16 15.75 7.51
CA ILE A 186 5.08 15.28 6.60
C ILE A 186 4.79 13.79 6.79
N CYS A 187 5.81 12.98 7.12
CA CYS A 187 5.66 11.57 7.47
C CYS A 187 6.23 11.30 8.87
N GLU A 188 5.42 10.75 9.77
CA GLU A 188 5.83 10.36 11.13
C GLU A 188 5.64 8.86 11.34
N LEU A 189 6.72 8.19 11.74
CA LEU A 189 6.78 6.74 11.90
C LEU A 189 7.17 6.39 13.34
N ASP A 190 6.38 5.56 14.02
CA ASP A 190 6.74 4.96 15.31
C ASP A 190 6.59 3.43 15.24
N GLN A 191 7.68 2.69 15.44
CA GLN A 191 7.68 1.22 15.36
C GLN A 191 7.03 0.69 14.06
N THR A 192 7.30 1.35 12.94
CA THR A 192 6.66 1.09 11.64
C THR A 192 7.68 0.57 10.63
N THR A 193 7.25 -0.33 9.77
CA THR A 193 7.96 -0.65 8.53
C THR A 193 7.36 0.16 7.39
N LEU A 194 8.16 1.03 6.75
CA LEU A 194 7.76 1.81 5.59
C LEU A 194 8.57 1.38 4.36
N VAL A 195 7.87 0.97 3.31
CA VAL A 195 8.48 0.60 2.01
C VAL A 195 8.03 1.59 0.94
N LEU A 196 8.98 2.25 0.28
CA LEU A 196 8.73 3.19 -0.80
C LEU A 196 9.32 2.66 -2.11
N ALA A 197 8.50 2.62 -3.18
CA ALA A 197 8.95 2.28 -4.52
C ALA A 197 8.35 3.26 -5.53
N LYS A 198 9.18 3.95 -6.33
CA LYS A 198 8.72 4.98 -7.29
C LYS A 198 7.82 6.05 -6.64
N THR A 199 8.04 6.33 -5.35
CA THR A 199 7.19 7.21 -4.55
C THR A 199 7.93 8.49 -4.20
N PHE A 200 7.20 9.60 -4.27
CA PHE A 200 7.69 10.94 -3.98
C PHE A 200 7.18 11.39 -2.62
N ILE A 201 8.08 11.78 -1.71
CA ILE A 201 7.72 12.46 -0.47
C ILE A 201 8.31 13.87 -0.49
N THR A 202 7.45 14.88 -0.43
CA THR A 202 7.88 16.28 -0.48
C THR A 202 7.31 17.07 0.70
N VAL A 203 8.18 17.70 1.48
CA VAL A 203 7.77 18.68 2.48
C VAL A 203 8.08 20.08 1.99
N TYR A 204 7.11 20.99 2.11
CA TYR A 204 7.29 22.42 1.85
C TYR A 204 7.25 23.18 3.17
N THR A 205 8.29 23.92 3.50
CA THR A 205 8.31 24.80 4.67
C THR A 205 8.13 26.24 4.19
N LEU A 206 7.06 26.89 4.64
CA LEU A 206 6.76 28.27 4.25
C LEU A 206 7.05 29.21 5.43
N GLY A 207 7.89 30.23 5.20
CA GLY A 207 8.14 31.31 6.15
C GLY A 207 9.43 31.17 6.97
N SER A 208 9.79 32.25 7.67
CA SER A 208 11.04 32.43 8.44
C SER A 208 10.98 31.86 9.87
N TYR A 209 10.05 30.95 10.17
CA TYR A 209 9.87 30.42 11.51
C TYR A 209 10.85 29.29 11.82
N SER A 210 11.23 29.16 13.09
CA SER A 210 12.21 28.17 13.60
C SER A 210 11.73 26.70 13.56
N TYR A 211 10.63 26.39 12.87
CA TYR A 211 10.13 25.03 12.76
C TYR A 211 10.89 24.28 11.66
N VAL A 212 11.63 23.24 12.06
CA VAL A 212 12.33 22.36 11.12
C VAL A 212 11.33 21.33 10.59
N GLY A 213 10.71 21.62 9.44
CA GLY A 213 9.83 20.69 8.75
C GLY A 213 10.61 19.61 8.01
N ARG A 214 10.40 18.32 8.28
CA ARG A 214 11.16 17.19 7.73
C ARG A 214 10.29 16.35 6.80
N ALA A 215 10.91 15.73 5.79
CA ALA A 215 10.18 14.81 4.92
C ALA A 215 9.74 13.55 5.68
N VAL A 216 10.64 12.97 6.48
CA VAL A 216 10.33 11.80 7.30
C VAL A 216 10.97 11.91 8.68
N PHE A 217 10.18 11.65 9.73
CA PHE A 217 10.67 11.42 11.07
C PHE A 217 10.33 10.00 11.53
N ALA A 218 11.32 9.30 12.07
CA ALA A 218 11.24 7.89 12.40
C ALA A 218 11.73 7.57 13.80
N LYS A 219 10.92 6.82 14.54
CA LYS A 219 11.24 6.30 15.86
C LYS A 219 11.15 4.78 15.83
N ALA A 220 12.26 4.09 16.15
CA ALA A 220 12.34 2.62 16.14
C ALA A 220 11.71 1.96 14.90
N SER A 221 11.88 2.57 13.74
CA SER A 221 11.20 2.18 12.50
C SER A 221 12.19 1.65 11.46
N ASN A 222 11.70 0.83 10.53
CA ASN A 222 12.49 0.28 9.43
C ASN A 222 12.01 0.92 8.13
N ILE A 223 12.90 1.64 7.45
CA ILE A 223 12.59 2.29 6.18
C ILE A 223 13.33 1.59 5.05
N ARG A 224 12.61 1.23 3.98
CA ARG A 224 13.16 0.67 2.76
C ARG A 224 12.82 1.56 1.56
N LEU A 225 13.84 2.06 0.89
CA LEU A 225 13.72 2.93 -0.28
C LEU A 225 14.17 2.15 -1.51
N HIS A 226 13.22 1.62 -2.27
CA HIS A 226 13.50 0.96 -3.55
C HIS A 226 13.77 1.98 -4.65
N ALA A 227 14.16 1.48 -5.82
CA ALA A 227 14.45 2.30 -6.97
C ALA A 227 13.31 3.28 -7.31
N GLY A 228 13.71 4.52 -7.64
CA GLY A 228 12.79 5.62 -7.97
C GLY A 228 12.09 6.27 -6.77
N ALA A 229 12.41 5.89 -5.52
CA ALA A 229 11.98 6.67 -4.36
C ALA A 229 12.71 8.03 -4.33
N ASP A 230 11.97 9.11 -4.12
CA ASP A 230 12.50 10.48 -4.04
C ASP A 230 11.94 11.17 -2.79
N LEU A 231 12.84 11.63 -1.93
CA LEU A 231 12.49 12.35 -0.72
C LEU A 231 13.12 13.74 -0.78
N THR A 232 12.28 14.77 -0.74
CA THR A 232 12.66 16.16 -0.95
C THR A 232 12.15 17.04 0.19
N SER A 233 13.03 17.90 0.71
CA SER A 233 12.70 18.97 1.66
C SER A 233 12.91 20.33 1.00
N VAL A 234 11.88 21.17 1.00
CA VAL A 234 11.92 22.50 0.37
C VAL A 234 11.64 23.59 1.41
N GLY A 235 12.50 24.59 1.51
CA GLY A 235 12.21 25.88 2.11
C GLY A 235 13.43 26.54 2.75
N PRO A 236 13.25 27.59 3.56
CA PRO A 236 14.38 28.35 4.08
C PRO A 236 15.13 27.58 5.19
N GLY A 237 16.46 27.61 5.10
CA GLY A 237 17.36 27.04 6.12
C GLY A 237 17.82 25.61 5.82
N ASP A 238 18.46 25.02 6.82
CA ASP A 238 19.07 23.69 6.72
C ASP A 238 18.06 22.63 7.16
N ILE A 239 17.44 21.97 6.19
CA ILE A 239 16.34 21.03 6.43
C ILE A 239 16.75 19.64 6.01
N ASP A 240 16.90 18.77 7.00
CA ASP A 240 17.14 17.34 6.79
C ASP A 240 15.94 16.66 6.09
N VAL A 241 16.22 15.67 5.26
CA VAL A 241 15.16 14.89 4.59
C VAL A 241 14.61 13.82 5.52
N LEU A 242 15.46 12.92 6.03
CA LEU A 242 15.05 11.90 7.00
C LEU A 242 15.75 12.07 8.35
N VAL A 243 14.98 11.98 9.44
CA VAL A 243 15.53 12.00 10.80
C VAL A 243 15.04 10.82 11.60
N GLY A 244 15.97 10.03 12.09
CA GLY A 244 15.76 8.89 12.97
C GLY A 244 16.19 9.21 14.41
N ASN A 245 15.66 8.45 15.37
CA ASN A 245 16.01 8.55 16.79
C ASN A 245 17.23 7.69 17.21
N GLY A 246 18.04 7.20 16.26
CA GLY A 246 19.18 6.33 16.51
C GLY A 246 18.86 4.82 16.59
N SER A 247 17.60 4.44 16.80
CA SER A 247 17.15 3.04 16.80
C SER A 247 16.42 2.65 15.50
N SER A 248 16.32 3.56 14.54
CA SER A 248 15.70 3.31 13.25
C SER A 248 16.73 2.82 12.23
N THR A 249 16.31 1.95 11.33
CA THR A 249 17.15 1.44 10.23
C THR A 249 16.68 1.99 8.89
N LEU A 250 17.62 2.21 7.98
CA LEU A 250 17.37 2.67 6.61
C LEU A 250 18.13 1.76 5.65
N VAL A 251 17.40 1.12 4.74
CA VAL A 251 17.99 0.44 3.59
C VAL A 251 17.57 1.18 2.33
N ALA A 252 18.54 1.75 1.61
CA ALA A 252 18.28 2.55 0.42
C ALA A 252 18.94 1.94 -0.82
N ASP A 253 18.16 1.83 -1.88
CA ASP A 253 18.67 1.60 -3.22
C ASP A 253 19.57 2.77 -3.65
N PRO A 254 20.71 2.55 -4.32
CA PRO A 254 21.59 3.62 -4.79
C PRO A 254 20.90 4.64 -5.71
N SER A 255 19.80 4.25 -6.36
CA SER A 255 19.02 5.16 -7.21
C SER A 255 18.02 6.02 -6.44
N ALA A 256 17.79 5.76 -5.15
CA ALA A 256 16.94 6.60 -4.32
C ALA A 256 17.54 8.02 -4.19
N GLN A 257 16.70 9.04 -4.37
CA GLN A 257 17.11 10.44 -4.36
C GLN A 257 16.75 11.10 -3.03
N PHE A 258 17.67 11.95 -2.55
CA PHE A 258 17.48 12.78 -1.37
C PHE A 258 17.83 14.21 -1.72
N GLN A 259 16.90 15.14 -1.53
CA GLN A 259 17.09 16.55 -1.84
C GLN A 259 16.82 17.38 -0.56
N PRO A 260 17.82 17.54 0.32
CA PRO A 260 17.68 18.42 1.48
C PRO A 260 17.59 19.89 1.05
N SER A 261 17.07 20.73 1.95
CA SER A 261 17.10 22.19 1.77
C SER A 261 18.31 22.80 2.47
N GLY A 262 18.92 23.83 1.86
CA GLY A 262 20.12 24.48 2.38
C GLY A 262 21.28 23.51 2.57
N ASN A 263 21.90 23.53 3.75
CA ASN A 263 22.93 22.59 4.18
C ASN A 263 22.36 21.39 4.95
N GLY A 264 21.04 21.14 4.84
CA GLY A 264 20.41 19.96 5.43
C GLY A 264 21.06 18.66 4.94
N LYS A 265 20.93 17.60 5.72
CA LYS A 265 21.49 16.29 5.40
C LYS A 265 20.44 15.39 4.75
N PRO A 266 20.83 14.51 3.83
CA PRO A 266 19.96 13.46 3.32
C PRO A 266 19.32 12.62 4.44
N TYR A 267 20.08 12.25 5.46
CA TYR A 267 19.56 11.51 6.61
C TYR A 267 20.41 11.72 7.86
N VAL A 268 19.77 11.65 9.04
CA VAL A 268 20.42 11.74 10.37
C VAL A 268 19.80 10.70 11.30
N GLY A 269 20.62 10.05 12.16
CA GLY A 269 20.10 9.19 13.23
C GLY A 269 19.55 7.83 12.77
N PHE A 270 20.06 7.29 11.67
CA PHE A 270 19.74 5.94 11.17
C PHE A 270 20.97 5.04 11.15
N GLN A 271 20.75 3.74 11.34
CA GLN A 271 21.67 2.71 10.85
C GLN A 271 21.40 2.50 9.36
N VAL A 272 22.34 2.91 8.51
CA VAL A 272 22.13 2.97 7.05
C VAL A 272 22.88 1.86 6.33
N ALA A 273 22.18 1.16 5.45
CA ALA A 273 22.77 0.26 4.46
C ALA A 273 22.35 0.71 3.05
N THR A 274 23.33 1.03 2.20
CA THR A 274 23.08 1.36 0.80
C THR A 274 23.42 0.16 -0.06
N ARG A 275 22.43 -0.38 -0.77
CA ARG A 275 22.60 -1.52 -1.70
C ARG A 275 21.40 -1.61 -2.62
N SER A 276 21.60 -2.12 -3.84
CA SER A 276 20.46 -2.31 -4.75
C SER A 276 19.47 -3.29 -4.14
N LEU A 277 18.22 -2.87 -4.08
CA LEU A 277 17.16 -3.70 -3.54
C LEU A 277 16.51 -4.51 -4.66
N PRO A 278 16.07 -5.76 -4.37
CA PRO A 278 15.28 -6.53 -5.32
C PRO A 278 14.07 -5.70 -5.74
N THR A 279 13.97 -5.41 -7.02
CA THR A 279 12.78 -4.76 -7.59
C THR A 279 12.25 -5.63 -8.70
N LEU A 280 10.93 -5.79 -8.69
CA LEU A 280 10.20 -6.43 -9.77
C LEU A 280 9.31 -5.37 -10.39
N ASP A 281 9.47 -5.17 -11.69
CA ASP A 281 8.57 -4.37 -12.50
C ASP A 281 7.75 -5.28 -13.41
N VAL A 282 6.44 -5.02 -13.45
CA VAL A 282 5.53 -5.63 -14.42
C VAL A 282 5.25 -4.63 -15.52
N LEU A 283 5.69 -4.95 -16.72
CA LEU A 283 5.29 -4.26 -17.94
C LEU A 283 4.06 -4.99 -18.47
N ALA A 284 2.90 -4.73 -17.84
CA ALA A 284 1.67 -5.44 -18.17
C ALA A 284 1.27 -5.16 -19.63
N GLN A 285 0.99 -6.23 -20.34
CA GLN A 285 0.27 -6.22 -21.60
C GLN A 285 -1.09 -6.88 -21.34
N GLY A 286 -2.14 -6.47 -22.06
CA GLY A 286 -3.53 -6.93 -21.81
C GLY A 286 -3.70 -8.47 -21.88
N VAL A 287 -4.89 -8.98 -21.57
CA VAL A 287 -5.13 -10.43 -21.49
C VAL A 287 -4.74 -11.16 -22.78
N GLY A 288 -4.01 -12.28 -22.60
CA GLY A 288 -3.47 -13.09 -23.69
C GLY A 288 -2.10 -12.62 -24.19
N ALA A 289 -1.62 -11.46 -23.76
CA ALA A 289 -0.24 -11.03 -24.01
C ALA A 289 0.71 -11.52 -22.90
N PRO A 290 1.98 -11.81 -23.22
CA PRO A 290 2.95 -12.19 -22.22
C PRO A 290 3.15 -11.08 -21.19
N ILE A 291 3.18 -11.45 -19.92
CA ILE A 291 3.61 -10.54 -18.85
C ILE A 291 5.13 -10.45 -18.93
N ALA A 292 5.62 -9.27 -19.29
CA ALA A 292 7.04 -8.97 -19.23
C ALA A 292 7.39 -8.52 -17.80
N LEU A 293 8.32 -9.25 -17.20
CA LEU A 293 8.89 -8.96 -15.90
C LEU A 293 10.33 -8.51 -16.06
N GLU A 294 10.70 -7.47 -15.32
CA GLU A 294 12.09 -7.05 -15.18
C GLU A 294 12.47 -7.13 -13.71
N LEU A 295 13.37 -8.05 -13.39
CA LEU A 295 13.95 -8.21 -12.07
C LEU A 295 15.31 -7.52 -12.02
N VAL A 296 15.47 -6.56 -11.12
CA VAL A 296 16.76 -5.97 -10.80
C VAL A 296 17.22 -6.49 -9.44
N SER A 297 18.40 -7.10 -9.41
CA SER A 297 19.03 -7.62 -8.20
C SER A 297 20.54 -7.44 -8.30
N PRO A 298 21.26 -7.20 -7.18
CA PRO A 298 22.72 -7.20 -7.17
C PRO A 298 23.34 -8.43 -7.82
N GLY A 299 24.55 -8.27 -8.35
CA GLY A 299 25.32 -9.38 -8.91
C GLY A 299 25.64 -10.46 -7.88
N ASN A 300 25.71 -11.70 -8.35
CA ASN A 300 25.92 -12.93 -7.59
C ASN A 300 24.84 -13.26 -6.56
N TRP A 301 23.69 -12.58 -6.59
CA TRP A 301 22.56 -12.93 -5.73
C TRP A 301 21.75 -14.04 -6.36
N LEU A 302 21.38 -15.04 -5.55
CA LEU A 302 20.33 -15.99 -5.92
C LEU A 302 19.04 -15.20 -6.03
N TRP A 303 18.25 -15.46 -7.07
CA TRP A 303 16.88 -14.99 -7.17
C TRP A 303 15.93 -16.16 -7.39
N VAL A 304 14.74 -16.01 -6.84
CA VAL A 304 13.61 -16.93 -7.02
C VAL A 304 12.39 -16.09 -7.37
N LEU A 305 11.79 -16.36 -8.52
CA LEU A 305 10.54 -15.74 -8.94
C LEU A 305 9.37 -16.63 -8.55
N GLN A 306 8.43 -16.01 -7.86
CA GLN A 306 7.24 -16.63 -7.32
C GLN A 306 6.00 -15.95 -7.90
N VAL A 307 4.97 -16.74 -8.15
CA VAL A 307 3.64 -16.27 -8.56
C VAL A 307 2.58 -16.96 -7.73
N GLY A 308 1.48 -16.28 -7.46
CA GLY A 308 0.28 -16.90 -6.88
C GLY A 308 -0.85 -15.88 -6.80
N LEU A 309 -1.90 -16.17 -6.04
CA LEU A 309 -2.91 -15.18 -5.69
C LEU A 309 -2.33 -14.20 -4.67
N SER A 310 -2.81 -12.95 -4.72
CA SER A 310 -2.43 -11.96 -3.71
C SER A 310 -2.92 -12.41 -2.33
N GLY A 311 -1.98 -12.53 -1.39
CA GLY A 311 -2.25 -12.81 0.02
C GLY A 311 -1.98 -11.60 0.90
N GLY A 312 -2.30 -11.70 2.19
CA GLY A 312 -1.73 -10.79 3.18
C GLY A 312 -0.23 -11.03 3.35
N PRO A 313 0.53 -10.04 3.84
CA PRO A 313 1.95 -10.24 4.08
C PRO A 313 2.12 -11.33 5.14
N LEU A 314 2.81 -12.38 4.75
CA LEU A 314 3.28 -13.41 5.64
C LEU A 314 4.79 -13.21 5.82
N THR A 315 5.21 -12.83 7.03
CA THR A 315 6.63 -12.76 7.35
C THR A 315 7.21 -14.17 7.36
N VAL A 316 7.99 -14.51 6.34
CA VAL A 316 8.74 -15.76 6.25
C VAL A 316 10.17 -15.47 6.67
N ALA A 317 10.54 -15.82 7.89
CA ALA A 317 11.93 -15.70 8.33
C ALA A 317 12.82 -16.72 7.58
N PRO A 318 14.04 -16.36 7.14
CA PRO A 318 14.70 -15.04 7.25
C PRO A 318 14.42 -14.08 6.08
N PHE A 319 13.51 -14.43 5.17
CA PHE A 319 13.37 -13.84 3.84
C PHE A 319 12.59 -12.51 3.79
N GLY A 320 11.79 -12.22 4.82
CA GLY A 320 10.93 -11.05 4.90
C GLY A 320 9.47 -11.37 4.56
N ASP A 321 8.71 -10.39 4.08
CA ASP A 321 7.26 -10.52 3.88
C ASP A 321 6.90 -11.04 2.48
N LEU A 322 6.28 -12.22 2.45
CA LEU A 322 5.66 -12.81 1.27
C LEU A 322 4.23 -12.28 1.15
N GLY A 323 3.91 -11.55 0.08
CA GLY A 323 2.55 -11.05 -0.19
C GLY A 323 1.73 -11.95 -1.11
N ILE A 324 2.12 -13.21 -1.24
CA ILE A 324 1.46 -14.24 -2.03
C ILE A 324 0.79 -15.23 -1.08
N ASP A 325 -0.43 -15.66 -1.40
CA ASP A 325 -1.09 -16.75 -0.69
C ASP A 325 -0.31 -18.06 -0.93
N LEU A 326 0.29 -18.59 0.14
CA LEU A 326 1.08 -19.82 0.12
C LEU A 326 0.33 -21.03 -0.46
N SER A 327 -1.00 -21.08 -0.32
CA SER A 327 -1.80 -22.19 -0.88
C SER A 327 -1.84 -22.19 -2.41
N THR A 328 -1.45 -21.06 -3.02
CA THR A 328 -1.44 -20.84 -4.47
C THR A 328 -0.06 -20.50 -5.03
N LEU A 329 0.97 -20.58 -4.18
CA LEU A 329 2.34 -20.24 -4.54
C LEU A 329 2.90 -21.25 -5.55
N LEU A 330 3.41 -20.72 -6.65
CA LEU A 330 4.17 -21.45 -7.65
C LEU A 330 5.53 -20.76 -7.86
N ILE A 331 6.61 -21.54 -7.81
CA ILE A 331 7.94 -21.09 -8.23
C ILE A 331 8.04 -21.29 -9.74
N ILE A 332 8.27 -20.21 -10.47
CA ILE A 332 8.29 -20.21 -11.94
C ILE A 332 9.68 -19.94 -12.51
N GLY A 333 10.65 -19.58 -11.68
CA GLY A 333 12.04 -19.44 -12.09
C GLY A 333 12.97 -19.22 -10.91
N ALA A 334 14.23 -19.61 -11.09
CA ALA A 334 15.31 -19.27 -10.18
C ALA A 334 16.62 -19.14 -10.96
N GLY A 335 17.57 -18.38 -10.43
CA GLY A 335 18.87 -18.20 -11.04
C GLY A 335 19.80 -17.32 -10.21
N VAL A 336 20.96 -16.98 -10.74
CA VAL A 336 21.89 -16.04 -10.10
C VAL A 336 21.98 -14.80 -10.96
N SER A 337 21.78 -13.62 -10.36
CA SER A 337 21.90 -12.34 -11.06
C SER A 337 23.37 -12.07 -11.38
N ASN A 338 23.66 -11.52 -12.55
CA ASN A 338 24.99 -11.00 -12.89
C ASN A 338 25.10 -9.48 -12.65
N GLY A 339 24.09 -8.89 -11.99
CA GLY A 339 23.99 -7.44 -11.75
C GLY A 339 23.28 -6.68 -12.88
N SER A 340 22.99 -7.33 -14.01
CA SER A 340 22.11 -6.78 -15.05
C SER A 340 20.65 -7.18 -14.79
N PRO A 341 19.67 -6.39 -15.27
CA PRO A 341 18.26 -6.76 -15.17
C PRO A 341 17.97 -8.12 -15.82
N VAL A 342 17.31 -9.01 -15.08
CA VAL A 342 16.82 -10.30 -15.58
C VAL A 342 15.44 -10.06 -16.17
N LYS A 343 15.32 -10.24 -17.50
CA LYS A 343 14.06 -10.08 -18.22
C LYS A 343 13.39 -11.44 -18.41
N LEU A 344 12.15 -11.55 -17.95
CA LEU A 344 11.36 -12.77 -18.05
C LEU A 344 10.06 -12.45 -18.79
N GLN A 345 9.58 -13.40 -19.59
CA GLN A 345 8.26 -13.32 -20.20
C GLN A 345 7.46 -14.53 -19.76
N ILE A 346 6.32 -14.26 -19.13
CA ILE A 346 5.40 -15.31 -18.68
C ILE A 346 4.20 -15.29 -19.60
N PRO A 347 3.91 -16.37 -20.34
CA PRO A 347 2.72 -16.44 -21.15
C PRO A 347 1.48 -16.36 -20.25
N THR A 348 0.54 -15.46 -20.57
CA THR A 348 -0.76 -15.45 -19.91
C THR A 348 -1.76 -16.27 -20.71
N PRO A 349 -2.44 -17.25 -20.08
CA PRO A 349 -3.49 -17.99 -20.77
C PRO A 349 -4.68 -17.06 -21.04
N ASN A 350 -5.15 -17.00 -22.28
CA ASN A 350 -6.36 -16.26 -22.67
C ASN A 350 -7.62 -17.03 -22.28
N LEU A 351 -7.85 -17.19 -20.98
CA LEU A 351 -8.98 -17.90 -20.41
C LEU A 351 -9.97 -16.88 -19.82
N PRO A 352 -11.23 -16.80 -20.31
CA PRO A 352 -12.24 -15.91 -19.76
C PRO A 352 -12.48 -16.09 -18.25
N ALA A 353 -12.27 -17.31 -17.74
CA ALA A 353 -12.41 -17.64 -16.32
C ALA A 353 -11.36 -16.97 -15.41
N LEU A 354 -10.25 -16.48 -15.98
CA LEU A 354 -9.21 -15.79 -15.23
C LEU A 354 -9.36 -14.26 -15.27
N ARG A 355 -10.35 -13.73 -16.00
CA ARG A 355 -10.62 -12.29 -16.01
C ARG A 355 -11.08 -11.82 -14.64
N GLY A 356 -10.50 -10.72 -14.18
CA GLY A 356 -10.65 -10.17 -12.84
C GLY A 356 -9.89 -10.92 -11.74
N VAL A 357 -9.13 -11.98 -12.04
CA VAL A 357 -8.34 -12.70 -11.03
C VAL A 357 -7.03 -11.95 -10.77
N PRO A 358 -6.75 -11.53 -9.52
CA PRO A 358 -5.51 -10.85 -9.16
C PRO A 358 -4.38 -11.88 -8.95
N PHE A 359 -3.38 -11.85 -9.82
CA PHE A 359 -2.12 -12.57 -9.61
C PHE A 359 -1.10 -11.64 -9.00
N ALA A 360 -0.37 -12.13 -7.99
CA ALA A 360 0.77 -11.47 -7.40
C ALA A 360 2.05 -12.14 -7.89
N TYR A 361 2.99 -11.32 -8.34
CA TYR A 361 4.36 -11.73 -8.60
C TYR A 361 5.25 -11.12 -7.54
N GLN A 362 6.18 -11.91 -7.04
CA GLN A 362 7.18 -11.45 -6.09
C GLN A 362 8.47 -12.20 -6.36
N THR A 363 9.60 -11.52 -6.18
CA THR A 363 10.90 -12.17 -6.23
C THR A 363 11.51 -12.16 -4.84
N ALA A 364 12.23 -13.23 -4.50
CA ALA A 364 13.18 -13.21 -3.41
C ALA A 364 14.58 -13.17 -4.03
N SER A 365 15.43 -12.24 -3.64
CA SER A 365 16.84 -12.30 -4.02
C SER A 365 17.80 -11.86 -2.92
N GLY A 366 18.98 -12.46 -2.88
CA GLY A 366 19.96 -12.25 -1.81
C GLY A 366 21.13 -13.22 -1.87
N PRO A 367 22.19 -13.00 -1.06
CA PRO A 367 23.18 -14.02 -0.81
C PRO A 367 22.54 -15.16 -0.01
N TRP A 368 22.79 -16.41 -0.38
CA TRP A 368 22.30 -17.55 0.39
C TRP A 368 22.96 -17.60 1.78
N PRO A 369 22.23 -17.84 2.89
CA PRO A 369 20.81 -18.20 2.98
C PRO A 369 19.84 -17.01 3.23
N THR A 370 20.32 -15.77 3.14
CA THR A 370 19.54 -14.56 3.37
C THR A 370 18.99 -13.99 2.05
N LEU A 371 17.84 -14.50 1.61
CA LEU A 371 17.09 -13.86 0.52
C LEU A 371 16.27 -12.70 1.06
N GLU A 372 15.96 -11.72 0.21
CA GLU A 372 15.06 -10.62 0.55
C GLU A 372 13.98 -10.51 -0.50
N TYR A 373 12.74 -10.38 -0.06
CA TYR A 373 11.65 -10.20 -1.01
C TYR A 373 11.63 -8.79 -1.62
N SER A 374 11.32 -8.74 -2.91
CA SER A 374 10.97 -7.52 -3.64
C SER A 374 9.61 -6.99 -3.22
N ASN A 375 9.27 -5.81 -3.74
CA ASN A 375 7.88 -5.38 -3.80
C ASN A 375 7.02 -6.46 -4.48
N VAL A 376 5.80 -6.65 -3.95
CA VAL A 376 4.77 -7.46 -4.60
C VAL A 376 4.20 -6.64 -5.75
N VAL A 377 4.14 -7.22 -6.94
CA VAL A 377 3.42 -6.62 -8.06
C VAL A 377 2.21 -7.46 -8.37
N ALA A 378 1.03 -6.90 -8.10
CA ALA A 378 -0.23 -7.52 -8.45
C ALA A 378 -0.68 -7.06 -9.83
N THR A 379 -1.08 -8.01 -10.68
CA THR A 379 -1.72 -7.76 -11.97
C THR A 379 -3.12 -8.37 -11.94
N MET A 380 -4.13 -7.60 -12.34
CA MET A 380 -5.41 -8.19 -12.70
C MET A 380 -5.37 -8.49 -14.20
N LEU A 381 -5.78 -9.70 -14.55
CA LEU A 381 -6.08 -10.03 -15.94
C LEU A 381 -7.44 -9.43 -16.27
N ASP A 382 -7.54 -8.45 -17.16
CA ASP A 382 -8.82 -7.81 -17.55
C ASP A 382 -9.61 -8.56 -18.62
#